data_AF-A0A1Y6CUM6-F1
#
_entry.id   AF-A0A1Y6CUM6-F1
#
_cell.length_a   1.000
_cell.length_b   1.000
_cell.length_c   1.000
_cell.angle_alpha   90.00
_cell.angle_beta   90.00
_cell.angle_gamma   90.00
#
_symmetry.space_group_name_H-M   'P 1'
#
loop_
_entity.id
_entity.type
_entity.pdbx_description
1 polymer ?
#
loop_
_entity_poly.entity_id
_entity_poly.type
_entity_poly.pdbx_seq_one_letter_code
_entity_poly.pdbx_strand_id
1 'polypeptide(L)'
;MDSIVFPDIPTSIRRPGAYIGVYGPWTGAPATRSTSGGGCSLSIAATDADKFEGDDGATDFTFTVTRTGPTTSDVSVDWAVSGSGGNPATGADFVGGAFPAGTLTIPAGQTSGVIAVQVQGDTDVEPDQGFTVTLSNPTYQP
;
A
#
# COMPACT_ATOMS: atom_id res chain seq x y z
N MET A 1 0.49 16.30 -15.09
CA MET A 1 -0.05 15.27 -14.18
C MET A 1 1.17 14.70 -13.49
N ASP A 2 1.45 15.14 -12.26
CA ASP A 2 2.67 14.77 -11.55
C ASP A 2 2.41 13.42 -10.86
N SER A 3 2.97 12.34 -11.40
CA SER A 3 2.96 11.03 -10.73
C SER A 3 3.80 11.14 -9.48
N ILE A 4 3.16 11.06 -8.33
CA ILE A 4 3.85 11.13 -7.05
C ILE A 4 4.35 9.73 -6.72
N VAL A 5 5.61 9.45 -7.07
CA VAL A 5 6.30 8.25 -6.59
C VAL A 5 6.79 8.54 -5.18
N PHE A 6 6.16 7.93 -4.17
CA PHE A 6 6.75 7.86 -2.84
C PHE A 6 7.85 6.80 -2.88
N PRO A 7 9.06 7.04 -2.34
CA PRO A 7 10.07 6.00 -2.26
C PRO A 7 9.46 4.81 -1.50
N ASP A 8 9.45 3.67 -2.19
CA ASP A 8 8.71 2.47 -1.80
C ASP A 8 9.05 2.01 -0.38
N ILE A 9 8.04 1.56 0.35
CA ILE A 9 8.26 0.59 1.41
C ILE A 9 8.10 -0.79 0.72
N PRO A 10 9.18 -1.57 0.50
CA PRO A 10 9.08 -2.86 -0.17
C PRO A 10 8.26 -3.83 0.70
N THR A 11 6.99 -4.02 0.37
CA THR A 11 6.16 -5.01 1.06
C THR A 11 6.49 -6.40 0.55
N SER A 12 6.45 -7.39 1.42
CA SER A 12 6.72 -8.78 1.07
C SER A 12 5.48 -9.62 1.35
N ILE A 13 5.02 -10.33 0.32
CA ILE A 13 4.12 -11.45 0.43
C ILE A 13 5.00 -12.65 0.74
N ARG A 14 4.86 -13.22 1.93
CA ARG A 14 5.50 -14.49 2.29
C ARG A 14 4.54 -15.61 1.92
N ARG A 15 5.03 -16.76 1.44
CA ARG A 15 4.15 -17.92 1.16
C ARG A 15 4.45 -19.10 2.09
N PRO A 16 3.45 -19.85 2.58
CA PRO A 16 3.68 -21.02 3.43
C PRO A 16 4.48 -22.10 2.69
N GLY A 17 5.58 -22.58 3.27
CA GLY A 17 6.38 -23.70 2.72
C GLY A 17 7.63 -23.33 1.90
N ALA A 18 7.93 -22.05 1.71
CA ALA A 18 9.21 -21.63 1.12
C ALA A 18 10.39 -21.87 2.09
N TYR A 19 11.37 -22.68 1.67
CA TYR A 19 12.60 -22.93 2.41
C TYR A 19 13.51 -21.67 2.39
N ILE A 20 13.96 -21.31 3.59
CA ILE A 20 14.65 -20.09 4.00
C ILE A 20 15.90 -19.69 3.19
N GLY A 21 15.95 -18.42 2.77
CA GLY A 21 17.15 -17.66 2.47
C GLY A 21 17.07 -16.30 3.18
N VAL A 22 18.06 -15.98 4.01
CA VAL A 22 18.07 -14.85 4.96
C VAL A 22 17.83 -13.49 4.27
N TYR A 23 16.91 -12.68 4.81
CA TYR A 23 16.86 -11.23 4.54
C TYR A 23 16.94 -10.46 5.87
N GLY A 24 17.87 -9.49 5.93
CA GLY A 24 18.30 -8.78 7.13
C GLY A 24 17.25 -7.86 7.78
N PRO A 25 17.63 -7.08 8.82
CA PRO A 25 16.68 -6.29 9.60
C PRO A 25 16.07 -5.17 8.74
N TRP A 26 14.78 -5.30 8.46
CA TRP A 26 14.00 -4.37 7.67
C TRP A 26 13.43 -3.28 8.58
N THR A 27 13.96 -2.07 8.46
CA THR A 27 13.47 -0.89 9.18
C THR A 27 12.89 0.10 8.16
N GLY A 28 11.63 -0.08 7.76
CA GLY A 28 10.93 0.87 6.91
C GLY A 28 10.44 2.09 7.71
N ALA A 29 11.02 3.27 7.47
CA ALA A 29 10.53 4.53 8.00
C ALA A 29 9.38 5.10 7.13
N PRO A 30 8.44 5.90 7.69
CA PRO A 30 7.35 6.48 6.91
C PRO A 30 7.88 7.45 5.83
N ALA A 31 7.39 7.30 4.60
CA ALA A 31 7.66 8.24 3.50
C ALA A 31 6.72 9.45 3.60
N THR A 32 7.26 10.66 3.75
CA THR A 32 6.49 11.91 3.81
C THR A 32 6.68 12.73 2.53
N ARG A 33 5.59 13.21 1.92
CA ARG A 33 5.67 14.25 0.86
C ARG A 33 4.61 15.32 1.04
N SER A 34 5.05 16.57 0.92
CA SER A 34 4.19 17.75 0.98
C SER A 34 3.63 18.11 -0.39
N THR A 35 2.31 18.21 -0.52
CA THR A 35 1.64 18.76 -1.71
C THR A 35 1.45 20.27 -1.53
N SER A 36 2.04 21.06 -2.42
CA SER A 36 1.90 22.52 -2.41
C SER A 36 0.50 22.94 -2.84
N GLY A 37 -0.23 23.59 -1.94
CA GLY A 37 -1.52 24.23 -2.24
C GLY A 37 -2.28 24.76 -1.02
N GLY A 38 -2.08 24.19 0.17
CA GLY A 38 -2.81 24.62 1.38
C GLY A 38 -2.26 24.11 2.71
N GLY A 39 -0.99 23.70 2.76
CA GLY A 39 -0.39 23.11 3.97
C GLY A 39 -0.89 21.69 4.29
N CYS A 40 -1.76 21.12 3.44
CA CYS A 40 -2.19 19.73 3.54
C CYS A 40 -1.22 18.81 2.80
N SER A 41 -0.79 17.72 3.44
CA SER A 41 0.11 16.73 2.86
C SER A 41 -0.28 15.31 3.27
N LEU A 42 0.01 14.35 2.38
CA LEU A 42 -0.29 12.94 2.59
C LEU A 42 1.00 12.11 2.65
N SER A 43 1.01 11.15 3.56
CA SER A 43 2.00 10.07 3.63
C SER A 43 1.30 8.73 3.68
N ILE A 44 1.99 7.67 3.28
CA ILE A 44 1.51 6.30 3.39
C ILE A 44 2.55 5.46 4.13
N ALA A 45 2.08 4.55 4.99
CA ALA A 45 2.91 3.58 5.66
C ALA A 45 2.24 2.21 5.65
N ALA A 46 3.00 1.17 5.35
CA ALA A 46 2.59 -0.21 5.60
C ALA A 46 2.48 -0.40 7.12
N THR A 47 1.28 -0.75 7.60
CA THR A 47 1.03 -0.98 9.03
C THR A 47 0.93 -2.45 9.37
N ASP A 48 0.50 -3.28 8.42
CA ASP A 48 0.48 -4.74 8.52
C ASP A 48 0.47 -5.33 7.10
N ALA A 49 1.64 -5.34 6.46
CA ALA A 49 1.80 -5.69 5.04
C ALA A 49 3.10 -6.47 4.74
N ASP A 50 3.65 -7.14 5.75
CA ASP A 50 4.73 -8.14 5.57
C ASP A 50 4.31 -9.40 6.31
N LYS A 51 3.69 -10.35 5.59
CA LYS A 51 3.06 -11.53 6.17
C LYS A 51 2.70 -12.56 5.11
N PHE A 52 2.21 -13.70 5.58
CA PHE A 52 1.77 -14.77 4.72
C PHE A 52 0.45 -14.43 4.02
N GLU A 53 0.31 -14.77 2.74
CA GLU A 53 -0.97 -14.71 2.02
C GLU A 53 -1.99 -15.76 2.49
N GLY A 54 -1.50 -16.91 2.99
CA GLY A 54 -2.32 -18.06 3.38
C GLY A 54 -2.59 -19.03 2.22
N ASP A 55 -3.09 -20.22 2.54
CA ASP A 55 -3.32 -21.30 1.55
C ASP A 55 -4.66 -21.17 0.80
N ASP A 56 -5.58 -20.33 1.30
CA ASP A 56 -6.94 -20.13 0.77
C ASP A 56 -7.50 -18.77 1.25
N GLY A 57 -8.58 -18.31 0.63
CA GLY A 57 -9.29 -17.09 1.00
C GLY A 57 -8.50 -15.83 0.66
N ALA A 58 -8.73 -14.76 1.43
CA ALA A 58 -8.08 -13.49 1.23
C ALA A 58 -7.40 -13.03 2.52
N THR A 59 -6.18 -12.50 2.39
CA THR A 59 -5.46 -11.86 3.49
C THR A 59 -5.34 -10.37 3.22
N ASP A 60 -5.75 -9.54 4.19
CA ASP A 60 -5.69 -8.09 4.08
C ASP A 60 -4.29 -7.57 4.42
N PHE A 61 -3.62 -6.94 3.45
CA PHE A 61 -2.40 -6.16 3.67
C PHE A 61 -2.79 -4.70 3.87
N THR A 62 -2.48 -4.13 5.03
CA THR A 62 -3.01 -2.82 5.43
C THR A 62 -1.96 -1.71 5.38
N PHE A 63 -2.40 -0.57 4.85
CA PHE A 63 -1.62 0.63 4.71
C PHE A 63 -2.38 1.81 5.30
N THR A 64 -1.73 2.56 6.19
CA THR A 64 -2.30 3.78 6.76
C THR A 64 -1.84 4.98 5.96
N VAL A 65 -2.79 5.72 5.40
CA VAL A 65 -2.54 7.02 4.79
C VAL A 65 -2.78 8.10 5.85
N THR A 66 -1.77 8.93 6.10
CA THR A 66 -1.83 10.01 7.09
C THR A 66 -1.85 11.35 6.40
N ARG A 67 -2.75 12.22 6.85
CA ARG A 67 -2.87 13.62 6.48
C ARG A 67 -2.26 14.51 7.56
N THR A 68 -1.46 15.47 7.16
CA THR A 68 -1.06 16.60 8.01
C THR A 68 -1.54 17.91 7.39
N GLY A 69 -1.73 18.96 8.20
CA GLY A 69 -2.29 20.24 7.77
C GLY A 69 -3.73 20.48 8.25
N PRO A 70 -4.45 21.42 7.62
CA PRO A 70 -5.86 21.69 7.97
C PRO A 70 -6.71 20.44 7.78
N THR A 71 -7.70 20.23 8.64
CA THR A 71 -8.66 19.11 8.59
C THR A 71 -10.11 19.56 8.41
N THR A 72 -10.34 20.83 8.08
CA THR A 72 -11.69 21.43 8.00
C THR A 72 -12.56 20.89 6.88
N SER A 73 -11.94 20.22 5.91
CA SER A 73 -12.61 19.71 4.71
C SER A 73 -12.01 18.36 4.30
N ASP A 74 -12.72 17.58 3.51
CA ASP A 74 -12.30 16.24 3.06
C ASP A 74 -11.03 16.31 2.18
N VAL A 75 -10.24 15.24 2.23
CA VAL A 75 -9.17 14.97 1.26
C VAL A 75 -9.41 13.62 0.62
N SER A 76 -9.38 13.56 -0.70
CA SER A 76 -9.36 12.30 -1.43
C SER A 76 -8.04 12.10 -2.16
N VAL A 77 -7.64 10.84 -2.32
CA VAL A 77 -6.43 10.43 -3.00
C VAL A 77 -6.68 9.11 -3.73
N ASP A 78 -6.26 9.04 -4.99
CA ASP A 78 -6.30 7.79 -5.74
C ASP A 78 -5.13 6.90 -5.31
N TRP A 79 -5.32 5.60 -5.35
CA TRP A 79 -4.27 4.62 -5.06
C TRP A 79 -4.31 3.46 -6.06
N ALA A 80 -3.14 2.90 -6.36
CA ALA A 80 -2.99 1.74 -7.21
C ALA A 80 -1.84 0.84 -6.75
N VAL A 81 -2.01 -0.47 -6.94
CA VAL A 81 -0.99 -1.49 -6.67
C VAL A 81 -0.19 -1.79 -7.93
N SER A 82 1.11 -2.06 -7.76
CA SER A 82 1.98 -2.63 -8.79
C SER A 82 3.00 -3.57 -8.18
N GLY A 83 3.39 -4.63 -8.88
CA GLY A 83 4.48 -5.51 -8.45
C GLY A 83 5.82 -4.78 -8.31
N SER A 84 6.66 -5.20 -7.36
CA SER A 84 7.97 -4.60 -7.10
C SER A 84 8.97 -5.62 -6.54
N GLY A 85 10.25 -5.27 -6.49
CA GLY A 85 11.31 -6.15 -5.97
C GLY A 85 11.80 -7.21 -6.96
N GLY A 86 12.48 -8.23 -6.44
CA GLY A 86 13.13 -9.29 -7.23
C GLY A 86 12.16 -10.33 -7.81
N ASN A 87 11.06 -10.60 -7.10
CA ASN A 87 9.93 -11.40 -7.58
C ASN A 87 8.67 -10.52 -7.47
N PRO A 88 8.33 -9.72 -8.48
CA PRO A 88 7.17 -8.84 -8.39
C PRO A 88 5.88 -9.64 -8.36
N ALA A 89 4.96 -9.30 -7.46
CA ALA A 89 3.59 -9.78 -7.51
C ALA A 89 2.91 -9.33 -8.81
N THR A 90 2.00 -10.14 -9.30
CA THR A 90 1.19 -9.92 -10.50
C THR A 90 -0.27 -9.69 -10.13
N GLY A 91 -1.13 -9.41 -11.11
CA GLY A 91 -2.57 -9.31 -10.86
C GLY A 91 -3.18 -10.60 -10.30
N ALA A 92 -2.61 -11.77 -10.61
CA ALA A 92 -3.14 -13.06 -10.17
C ALA A 92 -3.04 -13.27 -8.65
N ASP A 93 -2.06 -12.64 -8.01
CA ASP A 93 -1.81 -12.73 -6.56
C ASP A 93 -2.83 -11.94 -5.72
N PHE A 94 -3.75 -11.19 -6.36
CA PHE A 94 -4.77 -10.39 -5.69
C PHE A 94 -6.17 -10.91 -5.98
N VAL A 95 -7.08 -10.68 -5.03
CA VAL A 95 -8.49 -10.98 -5.21
C VAL A 95 -9.02 -10.28 -6.46
N GLY A 96 -9.60 -11.05 -7.37
CA GLY A 96 -10.12 -10.56 -8.65
C GLY A 96 -9.14 -10.69 -9.84
N GLY A 97 -7.91 -11.18 -9.62
CA GLY A 97 -6.97 -11.50 -10.70
C GLY A 97 -6.42 -10.28 -11.44
N ALA A 98 -6.44 -9.10 -10.81
CA ALA A 98 -5.91 -7.86 -11.35
C ALA A 98 -5.30 -7.01 -10.21
N PHE A 99 -4.39 -6.09 -10.54
CA PHE A 99 -3.85 -5.15 -9.56
C PHE A 99 -4.95 -4.28 -8.95
N PRO A 100 -5.12 -4.27 -7.62
CA PRO A 100 -6.12 -3.44 -6.95
C PRO A 100 -5.83 -1.95 -7.10
N ALA A 101 -6.88 -1.15 -7.21
CA ALA A 101 -6.82 0.30 -7.23
C ALA A 101 -8.13 0.89 -6.70
N GLY A 102 -8.11 2.16 -6.29
CA GLY A 102 -9.31 2.85 -5.83
C GLY A 102 -9.04 4.29 -5.41
N THR A 103 -10.00 4.87 -4.70
CA THR A 103 -9.88 6.20 -4.11
C THR A 103 -10.11 6.10 -2.60
N LEU A 104 -9.18 6.64 -1.81
CA LEU A 104 -9.35 6.81 -0.37
C LEU A 104 -9.82 8.24 -0.11
N THR A 105 -10.84 8.40 0.75
CA THR A 105 -11.25 9.70 1.29
C THR A 105 -10.97 9.73 2.79
N ILE A 106 -10.26 10.77 3.25
CA ILE A 106 -10.09 11.13 4.66
C ILE A 106 -11.09 12.26 4.95
N PRO A 107 -12.19 11.98 5.68
CA PRO A 107 -13.21 12.98 5.96
C PRO A 107 -12.69 14.16 6.79
N ALA A 108 -13.40 15.28 6.73
CA ALA A 108 -13.18 16.43 7.60
C ALA A 108 -13.16 16.01 9.08
N GLY A 109 -12.24 16.60 9.83
CA GLY A 109 -11.97 16.25 11.23
C GLY A 109 -11.07 15.03 11.41
N GLN A 110 -10.78 14.24 10.37
CA GLN A 110 -9.88 13.09 10.44
C GLN A 110 -8.49 13.40 9.88
N THR A 111 -7.50 12.66 10.38
CA THR A 111 -6.09 12.78 9.98
C THR A 111 -5.54 11.51 9.35
N SER A 112 -6.33 10.44 9.23
CA SER A 112 -5.89 9.20 8.60
C SER A 112 -7.03 8.43 7.95
N GLY A 113 -6.66 7.52 7.05
CA GLY A 113 -7.52 6.52 6.46
C GLY A 113 -6.72 5.25 6.16
N VAL A 114 -7.41 4.15 5.90
CA VAL A 114 -6.79 2.83 5.69
C VAL A 114 -7.10 2.34 4.28
N ILE A 115 -6.06 1.86 3.60
CA ILE A 115 -6.16 1.05 2.38
C ILE A 115 -5.93 -0.40 2.79
N ALA A 116 -6.86 -1.27 2.45
CA ALA A 116 -6.72 -2.72 2.59
C ALA A 116 -6.57 -3.33 1.19
N VAL A 117 -5.45 -4.01 0.96
CA VAL A 117 -5.16 -4.75 -0.27
C VAL A 117 -5.39 -6.22 0.01
N GLN A 118 -6.32 -6.84 -0.70
CA GLN A 118 -6.66 -8.26 -0.54
C GLN A 118 -5.77 -9.12 -1.43
N VAL A 119 -4.84 -9.84 -0.79
CA VAL A 119 -3.99 -10.85 -1.43
C VAL A 119 -4.75 -12.18 -1.41
N GLN A 120 -4.79 -12.86 -2.56
CA GLN A 120 -5.48 -14.14 -2.72
C GLN A 120 -4.55 -15.25 -2.24
N GLY A 121 -4.98 -16.02 -1.25
CA GLY A 121 -4.24 -17.20 -0.81
C GLY A 121 -4.38 -18.34 -1.83
N ASP A 122 -3.32 -19.11 -2.01
CA ASP A 122 -3.30 -20.33 -2.80
C ASP A 122 -2.22 -21.32 -2.28
N THR A 123 -2.17 -22.53 -2.86
CA THR A 123 -1.27 -23.60 -2.41
C THR A 123 -0.02 -23.78 -3.28
N ASP A 124 0.19 -22.91 -4.27
CA ASP A 124 1.32 -23.02 -5.18
C ASP A 124 2.62 -22.59 -4.47
N VAL A 125 3.72 -23.25 -4.81
CA VAL A 125 5.03 -22.96 -4.21
C VAL A 125 5.73 -21.90 -5.05
N GLU A 126 5.77 -20.68 -4.53
CA GLU A 126 6.41 -19.53 -5.17
C GLU A 126 7.44 -18.87 -4.24
N PRO A 127 8.40 -18.09 -4.76
CA PRO A 127 9.28 -17.27 -3.92
C PRO A 127 8.52 -16.11 -3.26
N ASP A 128 9.10 -15.51 -2.22
CA ASP A 128 8.56 -14.27 -1.64
C ASP A 128 8.45 -13.18 -2.71
N GLN A 129 7.25 -12.59 -2.82
CA GLN A 129 6.93 -11.59 -3.84
C GLN A 129 6.75 -10.21 -3.23
N GLY A 130 6.98 -9.16 -4.03
CA GLY A 130 6.82 -7.77 -3.60
C GLY A 130 5.78 -6.97 -4.38
N PHE A 131 5.16 -6.00 -3.72
CA PHE A 131 4.35 -4.97 -4.37
C PHE A 131 4.48 -3.60 -3.69
N THR A 132 4.01 -2.58 -4.41
CA THR A 132 3.96 -1.17 -3.97
C THR A 132 2.52 -0.67 -4.06
N VAL A 133 2.10 0.13 -3.06
CA VAL A 133 0.90 0.97 -3.15
C VAL A 133 1.33 2.40 -3.46
N THR A 134 0.91 2.93 -4.62
CA THR A 134 1.21 4.31 -5.04
C THR A 134 -0.01 5.20 -4.84
N LEU A 135 0.18 6.36 -4.20
CA LEU A 135 -0.85 7.39 -4.09
C LEU A 135 -0.72 8.43 -5.21
N SER A 136 -1.84 8.87 -5.78
CA SER A 136 -1.89 9.85 -6.89
C SER A 136 -3.12 10.75 -6.81
N ASN A 137 -3.15 11.80 -7.62
CA ASN A 137 -4.28 12.74 -7.76
C ASN A 137 -4.90 13.22 -6.42
N PRO A 138 -4.11 13.70 -5.44
CA PRO A 138 -4.68 14.19 -4.19
C PRO A 138 -5.54 15.44 -4.47
N THR A 139 -6.79 15.40 -4.05
CA THR A 139 -7.73 16.52 -4.15
C THR A 139 -8.19 16.96 -2.78
N TYR A 140 -8.04 18.26 -2.51
CA TYR A 140 -8.59 18.92 -1.34
C TYR A 140 -9.85 19.67 -1.77
N GLN A 141 -11.01 19.33 -1.20
CA GLN A 141 -12.20 20.14 -1.39
C GLN A 141 -12.17 21.26 -0.33
N PRO A 142 -12.08 22.55 -0.69
CA PRO A 142 -12.19 23.64 0.28
C PRO A 142 -13.58 23.71 0.91
#